data_AF-A0A3D5CWA3-F1
#
_entry.id   AF-A0A3D5CWA3-F1
#
_cell.length_a   1.000
_cell.length_b   1.000
_cell.length_c   1.000
_cell.angle_alpha   90.00
_cell.angle_beta   90.00
_cell.angle_gamma   90.00
#
_symmetry.space_group_name_H-M   'P 1'
#
loop_
_entity.id
_entity.type
_entity.pdbx_description
1 polymer ?
#
loop_
_entity_poly.entity_id
_entity_poly.type
_entity_poly.pdbx_seq_one_letter_code
_entity_poly.pdbx_strand_id
1 'polypeptide(L)'
;MLDIQQLRNDLDNVVARLAARKFAFPAAEFTALEAQRKTIQTNTENLQAKRNAASKQIGIAKSKGEDASAILAEVAGLGDELKAAEAQLSEIQA
;
A
#
# COMPACT_ATOMS: atom_id res chain seq x y z
N MET A 1 -8.61 -6.30 -21.58
CA MET A 1 -7.78 -6.36 -20.37
C MET A 1 -8.00 -7.73 -19.73
N LEU A 2 -6.94 -8.41 -19.28
CA LEU A 2 -7.09 -9.65 -18.50
C LEU A 2 -7.62 -9.31 -17.11
N ASP A 3 -8.35 -10.23 -16.49
CA ASP A 3 -8.78 -10.06 -15.11
C ASP A 3 -7.56 -10.13 -14.17
N ILE A 4 -7.32 -9.05 -13.43
CA ILE A 4 -6.20 -8.95 -12.49
C ILE A 4 -6.33 -9.98 -11.36
N GLN A 5 -7.56 -10.34 -10.95
CA GLN A 5 -7.76 -11.37 -9.94
C GLN A 5 -7.35 -12.74 -10.45
N GLN A 6 -7.56 -13.02 -11.74
CA GLN A 6 -7.09 -14.24 -12.37
C GLN A 6 -5.56 -14.28 -12.42
N LEU A 7 -4.91 -13.16 -12.77
CA LEU A 7 -3.44 -13.07 -12.76
C LEU A 7 -2.84 -13.23 -11.35
N ARG A 8 -3.53 -12.76 -10.31
CA ARG A 8 -3.08 -12.89 -8.91
C ARG A 8 -3.30 -14.27 -8.31
N ASN A 9 -4.37 -14.94 -8.70
CA ASN A 9 -4.79 -16.21 -8.09
C ASN A 9 -4.37 -17.45 -8.90
N ASP A 10 -4.16 -17.32 -10.21
CA ASP A 10 -3.89 -18.45 -11.12
C ASP A 10 -2.94 -18.04 -12.27
N LEU A 11 -1.79 -17.43 -11.91
CA LEU A 11 -0.82 -16.91 -12.88
C LEU A 11 -0.32 -17.98 -13.86
N ASP A 12 0.00 -19.18 -13.37
CA ASP A 12 0.59 -20.25 -14.18
C ASP A 12 -0.35 -20.71 -15.30
N ASN A 13 -1.65 -20.80 -15.02
CA ASN A 13 -2.66 -21.12 -16.01
C ASN A 13 -2.77 -20.02 -17.07
N VAL A 14 -2.79 -18.76 -16.65
CA VAL A 14 -2.82 -17.62 -17.57
C VAL A 14 -1.60 -17.63 -18.49
N VAL A 15 -0.40 -17.84 -17.93
CA VAL A 15 0.86 -17.95 -18.68
C VAL A 15 0.79 -19.09 -19.69
N ALA A 16 0.33 -20.27 -19.28
CA ALA A 16 0.19 -21.43 -20.18
C ALA A 16 -0.77 -21.15 -21.34
N ARG A 17 -1.92 -20.52 -21.07
CA ARG A 17 -2.92 -20.16 -22.09
C ARG A 17 -2.41 -19.09 -23.06
N LEU A 18 -1.60 -18.15 -22.57
CA LEU A 18 -0.95 -17.14 -23.41
C LEU A 18 0.15 -17.74 -24.27
N ALA A 19 0.95 -18.67 -23.73
CA ALA A 19 1.98 -19.38 -24.46
C ALA A 19 1.40 -20.21 -25.62
N ALA A 20 0.23 -20.83 -25.42
CA ALA A 20 -0.51 -21.52 -26.50
C ALA A 20 -0.89 -20.59 -27.67
N ARG A 21 -0.99 -19.28 -27.42
CA ARG A 21 -1.21 -18.23 -28.44
C ARG A 21 0.08 -17.58 -28.91
N LYS A 22 1.24 -18.18 -28.60
CA LYS A 22 2.59 -17.69 -28.92
C LYS A 22 2.92 -16.35 -28.27
N PHE A 23 2.33 -16.06 -27.11
CA PHE A 23 2.63 -14.88 -26.31
C PHE A 23 3.41 -15.28 -25.05
N ALA A 24 4.60 -14.71 -24.87
CA ALA A 24 5.41 -14.90 -23.67
C ALA A 24 5.05 -13.82 -22.64
N PHE A 25 4.31 -14.21 -21.59
CA PHE A 25 3.96 -13.31 -20.50
C PHE A 25 5.15 -13.14 -19.54
N PRO A 26 5.53 -11.91 -19.14
CA PRO A 26 6.65 -11.67 -18.23
C PRO A 26 6.26 -11.97 -16.77
N ALA A 27 6.08 -13.25 -16.45
CA ALA A 27 5.58 -13.71 -15.15
C ALA A 27 6.45 -13.23 -13.97
N ALA A 28 7.78 -13.27 -14.12
CA ALA A 28 8.71 -12.85 -13.08
C ALA A 28 8.58 -11.35 -12.75
N GLU A 29 8.45 -10.50 -13.76
CA GLU A 29 8.26 -9.05 -13.56
C GLU A 29 6.91 -8.76 -12.91
N PHE A 30 5.85 -9.44 -13.35
CA PHE A 30 4.52 -9.34 -12.75
C PHE A 30 4.54 -9.75 -11.27
N THR A 31 5.15 -10.87 -10.93
CA THR A 31 5.28 -11.33 -9.53
C THR A 31 6.08 -10.35 -8.68
N ALA A 32 7.15 -9.76 -9.22
CA ALA A 32 7.94 -8.76 -8.50
C ALA A 32 7.13 -7.49 -8.22
N LEU A 33 6.40 -6.98 -9.21
CA LEU A 33 5.51 -5.82 -9.04
C LEU A 33 4.39 -6.09 -8.05
N GLU A 34 3.78 -7.29 -8.07
CA GLU A 34 2.73 -7.63 -7.12
C GLU A 34 3.25 -7.79 -5.68
N ALA A 35 4.47 -8.31 -5.50
CA ALA A 35 5.11 -8.34 -4.19
C ALA A 35 5.38 -6.94 -3.64
N GLN A 36 5.84 -6.01 -4.50
CA GLN A 36 6.03 -4.60 -4.15
C GLN A 36 4.70 -3.93 -3.80
N ARG A 37 3.67 -4.10 -4.65
CA ARG A 37 2.32 -3.57 -4.42
C ARG A 37 1.77 -4.02 -3.07
N LYS A 38 1.89 -5.31 -2.73
CA LYS A 38 1.40 -5.86 -1.46
C LYS A 38 2.15 -5.27 -0.26
N THR A 39 3.47 -5.15 -0.36
CA THR A 39 4.30 -4.54 0.69
C THR A 39 3.89 -3.09 0.94
N ILE A 40 3.75 -2.30 -0.12
CA ILE A 40 3.38 -0.89 -0.01
C ILE A 40 1.95 -0.77 0.53
N GLN A 41 1.00 -1.57 0.04
CA GLN A 41 -0.37 -1.58 0.55
C GLN A 41 -0.42 -1.81 2.07
N THR A 42 0.27 -2.85 2.56
CA THR A 42 0.33 -3.13 4.00
C THR A 42 1.00 -1.99 4.78
N ASN A 43 2.03 -1.36 4.22
CA ASN A 43 2.66 -0.19 4.83
C ASN A 43 1.68 0.99 4.92
N THR A 44 0.95 1.30 3.85
CA THR A 44 -0.07 2.35 3.82
C THR A 44 -1.15 2.11 4.87
N GLU A 45 -1.66 0.88 4.99
CA GLU A 45 -2.65 0.49 6.01
C GLU A 45 -2.10 0.69 7.44
N ASN A 46 -0.84 0.30 7.68
CA ASN A 46 -0.17 0.50 8.97
C ASN A 46 0.03 1.99 9.30
N LEU A 47 0.47 2.81 8.35
CA LEU A 47 0.65 4.25 8.52
C LEU A 47 -0.68 4.94 8.81
N GLN A 48 -1.74 4.55 8.09
CA GLN A 48 -3.09 5.06 8.33
C GLN A 48 -3.58 4.72 9.74
N ALA A 49 -3.33 3.48 10.20
CA ALA A 49 -3.68 3.06 11.56
C ALA A 49 -2.91 3.85 12.62
N LYS A 50 -1.59 4.04 12.46
CA LYS A 50 -0.75 4.84 13.36
C LYS A 50 -1.22 6.30 13.43
N ARG A 51 -1.43 6.94 12.27
CA ARG A 51 -1.93 8.31 12.20
C ARG A 51 -3.27 8.48 12.91
N ASN A 52 -4.20 7.54 12.70
CA ASN A 52 -5.51 7.59 13.32
C ASN A 52 -5.45 7.40 14.85
N ALA A 53 -4.55 6.54 15.34
CA ALA A 53 -4.31 6.36 16.77
C ALA A 53 -3.72 7.63 17.41
N ALA A 54 -2.72 8.22 16.78
CA ALA A 54 -2.08 9.44 17.25
C ALA A 54 -3.04 10.65 17.25
N SER A 55 -3.89 10.79 16.22
CA SER A 55 -4.95 11.82 16.19
C SER A 55 -5.93 11.70 17.36
N LYS A 56 -6.29 10.47 17.77
CA LYS A 56 -7.13 10.24 18.96
C LYS A 56 -6.40 10.65 20.24
N GLN A 57 -5.13 10.30 20.38
CA GLN A 57 -4.33 10.68 21.55
C GLN A 57 -4.18 12.21 21.68
N ILE A 58 -3.96 12.92 20.56
CA ILE A 58 -3.94 14.40 20.53
C ILE A 58 -5.26 14.97 21.04
N GLY A 59 -6.39 14.43 20.57
CA GLY A 59 -7.71 14.87 21.01
C GLY A 59 -7.91 14.70 22.53
N ILE A 60 -7.47 13.56 23.07
CA ILE A 60 -7.54 13.27 24.51
C ILE A 60 -6.64 14.25 25.28
N ALA A 61 -5.37 14.41 24.90
CA ALA A 61 -4.43 15.30 25.57
C ALA A 61 -4.97 16.75 25.59
N LYS A 62 -5.42 17.26 24.44
CA LYS A 62 -6.04 18.59 24.33
C LYS A 62 -7.29 18.74 25.21
N SER A 63 -8.14 17.71 25.29
CA SER A 63 -9.33 17.74 26.15
C SER A 63 -9.00 17.81 27.64
N LYS A 64 -7.83 17.30 28.04
CA LYS A 64 -7.32 17.34 29.42
C LYS A 64 -6.47 18.57 29.72
N GLY A 65 -6.21 19.43 28.74
CA GLY A 65 -5.28 20.55 28.87
C GLY A 65 -3.80 20.13 28.94
N GLU A 66 -3.47 18.90 28.51
CA GLU A 66 -2.12 18.37 28.46
C GLU A 66 -1.40 18.84 27.18
N ASP A 67 -0.06 18.94 27.24
CA ASP A 67 0.75 19.27 26.07
C ASP A 67 0.79 18.10 25.07
N ALA A 68 0.35 18.36 23.84
CA ALA A 68 0.33 17.40 22.74
C ALA A 68 1.44 17.65 21.70
N SER A 69 2.39 18.56 21.96
CA SER A 69 3.40 19.00 20.99
C SER A 69 4.26 17.84 20.47
N ALA A 70 4.65 16.90 21.33
CA ALA A 70 5.41 15.72 20.92
C ALA A 70 4.62 14.81 19.94
N ILE A 71 3.33 14.58 20.22
CA ILE A 71 2.47 13.73 19.38
C ILE A 71 2.14 14.44 18.06
N LEU A 72 1.99 15.77 18.08
CA LEU A 72 1.81 16.57 16.86
C LEU A 72 3.01 16.47 15.92
N ALA A 73 4.24 16.48 16.47
CA ALA A 73 5.46 16.31 15.67
C ALA A 73 5.53 14.90 15.05
N GLU A 74 5.14 13.86 15.78
CA GLU A 74 5.08 12.48 15.27
C GLU A 74 4.04 12.33 14.13
N VAL A 75 2.86 12.93 14.29
CA VAL A 75 1.79 12.87 13.27
C VAL A 75 2.18 13.59 11.98
N ALA A 76 2.94 14.68 12.07
CA ALA A 76 3.40 15.41 10.88
C ALA A 76 4.25 14.50 9.97
N GLY A 77 5.22 13.76 10.54
CA GLY A 77 6.04 12.81 9.80
C GLY A 77 5.22 11.65 9.20
N LEU A 78 4.28 11.10 9.97
CA LEU A 78 3.39 10.04 9.49
C LEU A 78 2.52 10.48 8.31
N GLY A 79 2.12 11.76 8.26
CA GLY A 79 1.32 12.32 7.17
C GLY A 79 2.07 12.33 5.83
N ASP A 80 3.35 12.68 5.84
CA ASP A 80 4.17 12.72 4.64
C ASP A 80 4.57 11.31 4.18
N GLU A 81 4.92 10.42 5.11
CA GLU A 81 5.17 9.01 4.81
C GLU A 81 3.95 8.33 4.18
N LEU A 82 2.75 8.60 4.70
CA LEU A 82 1.51 8.05 4.17
C LEU A 82 1.26 8.51 2.73
N LYS A 83 1.40 9.82 2.45
CA LYS A 83 1.23 10.37 1.09
C LYS A 83 2.22 9.75 0.10
N ALA A 84 3.47 9.57 0.53
CA ALA A 84 4.49 8.93 -0.31
C ALA A 84 4.12 7.48 -0.62
N ALA A 85 3.66 6.72 0.39
CA ALA A 85 3.23 5.34 0.20
C ALA A 85 1.98 5.23 -0.69
N GLU A 86 1.02 6.14 -0.56
CA GLU A 86 -0.16 6.21 -1.43
C GLU A 86 0.21 6.52 -2.88
N ALA A 87 1.15 7.46 -3.11
CA ALA A 87 1.65 7.77 -4.45
C ALA A 87 2.36 6.56 -5.09
N GLN A 88 3.26 5.91 -4.36
CA GLN A 88 3.93 4.69 -4.83
C GLN A 88 2.95 3.56 -5.14
N LEU A 89 1.91 3.40 -4.31
CA LEU A 89 0.89 2.39 -4.54
C LEU A 89 0.09 2.69 -5.82
N SER A 90 -0.23 3.97 -6.05
CA SER A 90 -0.92 4.41 -7.27
C SER A 90 -0.06 4.20 -8.51
N GLU A 91 1.24 4.45 -8.45
CA GLU A 91 2.16 4.24 -9.58
C GLU A 91 2.25 2.76 -9.98
N ILE A 92 2.23 1.85 -9.02
CA ILE A 92 2.28 0.40 -9.31
C ILE A 92 0.92 -0.13 -9.84
N GLN A 93 -0.18 0.55 -9.53
CA GLN A 93 -1.54 0.14 -9.92
C GLN A 93 -2.06 0.81 -11.19
N ALA A 94 -1.38 1.84 -11.71
CA ALA A 94 -1.75 2.60 -12.91
C ALA A 94 -1.54 1.79 -14.21
#